data_AF-A0A849D4I8-F1
#
_entry.id   AF-A0A849D4I8-F1
#
_cell.length_a   1.000
_cell.length_b   1.000
_cell.length_c   1.000
_cell.angle_alpha   90.00
_cell.angle_beta   90.00
_cell.angle_gamma   90.00
#
_symmetry.space_group_name_H-M   'P 1'
#
loop_
_entity.id
_entity.type
_entity.pdbx_description
1 polymer ?
#
loop_
_entity_poly.entity_id
_entity_poly.type
_entity_poly.pdbx_seq_one_letter_code
_entity_poly.pdbx_strand_id
1 'polypeptide(L)'
;MRKSLIWITLAALVMACGDKKEEKKDSFEINRSKTAVKKETASEGVPVDLDNKGIGPIKEVKFSDEIDEELAAQGKATFEMICVACHQINQRMIGPAMAGVYERRSPEWVMNMILNPDGMLREDPIAQALLKEYNNMIMNNQNLSEDEARAIAEYLRTL
;
A
#
# COMPACT_ATOMS: atom_id res chain seq x y z
N MET A 1 -5.63 52.81 -55.86
CA MET A 1 -4.42 52.17 -56.47
C MET A 1 -3.84 51.26 -55.40
N ARG A 2 -3.72 49.94 -55.46
CA ARG A 2 -3.76 48.89 -56.49
C ARG A 2 -4.11 47.56 -55.77
N LYS A 3 -5.08 46.82 -56.31
CA LYS A 3 -5.14 45.34 -56.50
C LYS A 3 -5.09 44.44 -55.23
N SER A 4 -6.21 43.84 -54.78
CA SER A 4 -6.68 42.45 -55.07
C SER A 4 -5.66 41.38 -54.64
N LEU A 5 -5.98 40.32 -53.89
CA LEU A 5 -6.98 39.29 -54.19
C LEU A 5 -7.47 38.55 -52.93
N ILE A 6 -8.76 38.27 -52.96
CA ILE A 6 -9.53 37.28 -52.18
C ILE A 6 -9.12 35.87 -52.64
N TRP A 7 -8.98 34.92 -51.72
CA TRP A 7 -9.26 33.50 -51.99
C TRP A 7 -9.96 32.84 -50.80
N ILE A 8 -11.26 32.64 -51.01
CA ILE A 8 -12.18 31.76 -50.29
C ILE A 8 -11.87 30.32 -50.72
N THR A 9 -11.78 29.37 -49.80
CA THR A 9 -12.26 27.99 -50.07
C THR A 9 -12.70 27.28 -48.79
N LEU A 10 -14.02 27.17 -48.70
CA LEU A 10 -14.86 26.27 -47.91
C LEU A 10 -14.74 24.84 -48.45
N ALA A 11 -14.61 23.83 -47.58
CA ALA A 11 -15.12 22.47 -47.86
C ALA A 11 -15.19 21.64 -46.57
N ALA A 12 -16.37 21.64 -45.94
CA ALA A 12 -16.84 20.50 -45.18
C ALA A 12 -17.48 19.53 -46.18
N LEU A 13 -17.10 18.25 -46.16
CA LEU A 13 -17.84 17.21 -46.87
C LEU A 13 -17.89 15.93 -46.02
N VAL A 14 -19.10 15.62 -45.60
CA VAL A 14 -19.56 14.40 -44.93
C VAL A 14 -20.22 13.54 -46.02
N MET A 15 -19.89 12.24 -46.11
CA MET A 15 -20.63 11.13 -46.75
C MET A 15 -19.67 9.90 -46.75
N ALA A 16 -19.84 8.85 -45.95
CA ALA A 16 -20.87 7.79 -45.92
C ALA A 16 -20.82 6.79 -47.09
N CYS A 17 -20.63 5.51 -46.72
CA CYS A 17 -20.97 4.22 -47.38
C CYS A 17 -19.99 3.52 -48.36
N GLY A 18 -19.67 2.23 -48.07
CA GLY A 18 -19.50 1.19 -49.10
C GLY A 18 -18.53 0.02 -48.85
N ASP A 19 -19.00 -1.03 -48.15
CA ASP A 19 -18.69 -2.48 -48.25
C ASP A 19 -17.45 -3.02 -49.01
N LYS A 20 -16.55 -3.72 -48.31
CA LYS A 20 -16.03 -5.02 -48.77
C LYS A 20 -15.38 -5.88 -47.68
N LYS A 21 -15.96 -7.06 -47.53
CA LYS A 21 -15.61 -8.26 -46.77
C LYS A 21 -14.27 -8.86 -47.24
N GLU A 22 -13.42 -9.32 -46.31
CA GLU A 22 -12.78 -10.65 -46.36
C GLU A 22 -12.02 -10.98 -45.06
N GLU A 23 -12.29 -12.19 -44.54
CA GLU A 23 -11.68 -12.82 -43.38
C GLU A 23 -10.43 -13.64 -43.77
N LYS A 24 -9.46 -13.75 -42.84
CA LYS A 24 -8.74 -14.98 -42.42
C LYS A 24 -7.75 -14.58 -41.33
N LYS A 25 -8.02 -14.91 -40.06
CA LYS A 25 -7.60 -16.15 -39.37
C LYS A 25 -6.11 -16.45 -39.57
N ASP A 26 -5.32 -16.18 -38.54
CA ASP A 26 -4.42 -17.22 -38.07
C ASP A 26 -4.43 -17.30 -36.54
N SER A 27 -4.65 -18.53 -36.11
CA SER A 27 -4.72 -19.01 -34.74
C SER A 27 -3.32 -19.13 -34.16
N PHE A 28 -3.12 -18.66 -32.92
CA PHE A 28 -2.12 -19.30 -32.08
C PHE A 28 -2.68 -19.52 -30.68
N GLU A 29 -2.81 -20.80 -30.37
CA GLU A 29 -3.38 -21.36 -29.15
C GLU A 29 -2.61 -20.95 -27.89
N ILE A 30 -3.39 -20.78 -26.83
CA ILE A 30 -2.95 -20.68 -25.45
C ILE A 30 -2.47 -22.07 -25.00
N ASN A 31 -1.20 -22.18 -24.60
CA ASN A 31 -0.82 -23.07 -23.49
C ASN A 31 0.56 -22.70 -22.92
N ARG A 32 0.57 -21.91 -21.85
CA ARG A 32 1.59 -22.04 -20.81
C ARG A 32 0.98 -21.73 -19.44
N SER A 33 0.44 -22.78 -18.83
CA SER A 33 0.31 -22.84 -17.38
C SER A 33 1.69 -22.70 -16.74
N LYS A 34 1.86 -21.69 -15.88
CA LYS A 34 2.45 -21.74 -14.53
C LYS A 34 2.85 -20.33 -14.09
N THR A 35 2.15 -19.86 -13.07
CA THR A 35 2.67 -18.96 -12.03
C THR A 35 3.34 -17.68 -12.53
N ALA A 36 2.54 -16.65 -12.80
CA ALA A 36 2.99 -15.27 -12.62
C ALA A 36 2.42 -14.79 -11.29
N VAL A 37 3.19 -15.04 -10.22
CA VAL A 37 3.09 -14.26 -8.97
C VAL A 37 3.06 -12.80 -9.40
N LYS A 38 1.97 -12.11 -9.05
CA LYS A 38 1.91 -10.66 -9.08
C LYS A 38 3.06 -10.21 -8.20
N LYS A 39 4.14 -9.72 -8.83
CA LYS A 39 5.33 -9.19 -8.16
C LYS A 39 4.88 -7.97 -7.37
N GLU A 40 4.44 -8.21 -6.14
CA GLU A 40 4.48 -7.20 -5.10
C GLU A 40 5.93 -6.77 -5.00
N THR A 41 6.14 -5.46 -5.09
CA THR A 41 7.38 -4.82 -4.67
C THR A 41 7.56 -5.09 -3.17
N ALA A 42 8.05 -6.28 -2.84
CA ALA A 42 8.83 -6.47 -1.64
C ALA A 42 9.93 -5.40 -1.70
N SER A 43 10.05 -4.57 -0.66
CA SER A 43 11.16 -3.64 -0.56
C SER A 43 12.43 -4.49 -0.46
N GLU A 44 13.14 -4.66 -1.57
CA GLU A 44 14.30 -5.56 -1.74
C GLU A 44 15.46 -5.26 -0.75
N GLY A 45 15.32 -4.24 0.12
CA GLY A 45 16.32 -3.84 1.13
C GLY A 45 15.91 -3.86 2.60
N VAL A 46 14.66 -4.19 2.96
CA VAL A 46 14.23 -4.20 4.38
C VAL A 46 14.13 -5.63 4.92
N PRO A 47 14.89 -6.00 5.97
CA PRO A 47 14.83 -7.34 6.55
C PRO A 47 13.43 -7.72 7.05
N VAL A 48 13.12 -9.01 6.96
CA VAL A 48 11.99 -9.63 7.67
C VAL A 48 12.59 -10.47 8.78
N ASP A 49 12.23 -10.13 10.02
CA ASP A 49 12.62 -10.83 11.23
C ASP A 49 11.41 -10.75 12.18
N LEU A 50 10.74 -11.89 12.35
CA LEU A 50 9.55 -12.03 13.19
C LEU A 50 9.90 -12.29 14.67
N ASP A 51 11.18 -12.56 14.98
CA ASP A 51 11.64 -12.69 16.36
C ASP A 51 11.99 -11.31 16.96
N ASN A 52 12.26 -10.32 16.11
CA ASN A 52 12.44 -8.95 16.53
C ASN A 52 11.12 -8.34 17.03
N LYS A 53 11.11 -7.96 18.31
CA LYS A 53 9.98 -7.29 18.99
C LYS A 53 10.08 -5.77 18.98
N GLY A 54 11.20 -5.23 18.51
CA GLY A 54 11.50 -3.80 18.53
C GLY A 54 11.88 -3.28 19.91
N ILE A 55 11.84 -1.95 20.02
CA ILE A 55 12.27 -1.15 21.16
C ILE A 55 11.04 -0.48 21.76
N GLY A 56 10.59 -0.99 22.90
CA GLY A 56 9.44 -0.41 23.61
C GLY A 56 8.92 -1.29 24.75
N PRO A 57 7.80 -0.89 25.37
CA PRO A 57 7.24 -1.57 26.53
C PRO A 57 6.59 -2.92 26.19
N ILE A 58 6.18 -3.14 24.94
CA ILE A 58 5.46 -4.36 24.55
C ILE A 58 6.44 -5.51 24.37
N LYS A 59 6.34 -6.52 25.24
CA LYS A 59 7.24 -7.68 25.26
C LYS A 59 6.59 -8.97 24.77
N GLU A 60 5.26 -9.03 24.80
CA GLU A 60 4.48 -10.19 24.38
C GLU A 60 3.10 -9.71 23.96
N VAL A 61 2.61 -10.20 22.83
CA VAL A 61 1.23 -10.01 22.37
C VAL A 61 0.68 -11.36 21.96
N LYS A 62 -0.45 -11.73 22.55
CA LYS A 62 -1.18 -12.95 22.21
C LYS A 62 -2.45 -12.57 21.48
N PHE A 63 -2.53 -13.02 20.23
CA PHE A 63 -3.79 -13.01 19.51
C PHE A 63 -4.60 -14.26 19.86
N SER A 64 -5.91 -14.09 20.00
CA SER A 64 -6.84 -15.21 20.01
C SER A 64 -6.89 -15.90 18.65
N ASP A 65 -7.34 -17.14 18.59
CA ASP A 65 -7.50 -17.86 17.32
C ASP A 65 -8.51 -17.16 16.40
N GLU A 66 -9.55 -16.58 16.99
CA GLU A 66 -10.58 -15.79 16.30
C GLU A 66 -10.26 -14.29 16.37
N ILE A 67 -10.83 -13.54 15.43
CA ILE A 67 -10.80 -12.07 15.45
C ILE A 67 -11.79 -11.58 16.49
N ASP A 68 -11.34 -10.68 17.37
CA ASP A 68 -12.25 -9.90 18.19
C ASP A 68 -12.83 -8.76 17.32
N GLU A 69 -14.04 -8.99 16.80
CA GLU A 69 -14.70 -8.06 15.88
C GLU A 69 -14.98 -6.68 16.49
N GLU A 70 -15.26 -6.62 17.79
CA GLU A 70 -15.51 -5.35 18.47
C GLU A 70 -14.21 -4.55 18.60
N LEU A 71 -13.14 -5.21 19.03
CA LEU A 71 -11.82 -4.59 19.15
C LEU A 71 -11.25 -4.20 17.77
N ALA A 72 -11.46 -5.03 16.75
CA ALA A 72 -11.08 -4.72 15.37
C ALA A 72 -11.86 -3.51 14.84
N ALA A 73 -13.16 -3.38 15.15
CA ALA A 73 -13.95 -2.22 14.76
C ALA A 73 -13.44 -0.92 15.42
N GLN A 74 -13.08 -0.99 16.70
CA GLN A 74 -12.44 0.14 17.40
C GLN A 74 -11.10 0.50 16.76
N GLY A 75 -10.27 -0.50 16.47
CA GLY A 75 -8.98 -0.32 15.80
C GLY A 75 -9.10 0.31 14.41
N LYS A 76 -10.10 -0.11 13.64
CA LYS A 76 -10.41 0.46 12.32
C LYS A 76 -10.74 1.94 12.42
N ALA A 77 -11.60 2.33 13.38
CA ALA A 77 -11.96 3.73 13.58
C ALA A 77 -10.72 4.58 13.91
N THR A 78 -9.86 4.11 14.81
CA THR A 78 -8.60 4.80 15.17
C THR A 78 -7.65 4.87 13.96
N PHE A 79 -7.50 3.78 13.22
CA PHE A 79 -6.66 3.73 12.02
C PHE A 79 -7.13 4.75 10.96
N GLU A 80 -8.44 4.84 10.73
CA GLU A 80 -9.05 5.79 9.78
C GLU A 80 -8.90 7.25 10.20
N MET A 81 -8.82 7.54 11.50
CA MET A 81 -8.61 8.90 11.98
C MET A 81 -7.13 9.32 11.93
N ILE A 82 -6.21 8.39 12.16
CA ILE A 82 -4.81 8.74 12.52
C ILE A 82 -3.81 8.21 11.49
N CYS A 83 -3.99 6.98 10.99
CA CYS A 83 -2.96 6.28 10.23
C CYS A 83 -3.09 6.49 8.72
N VAL A 84 -4.31 6.69 8.20
CA VAL A 84 -4.58 6.80 6.75
C VAL A 84 -3.95 8.03 6.09
N ALA A 85 -3.53 9.03 6.87
CA ALA A 85 -2.78 10.17 6.37
C ALA A 85 -1.43 9.75 5.75
N CYS A 86 -0.85 8.65 6.23
CA CYS A 86 0.46 8.16 5.80
C CYS A 86 0.43 6.75 5.22
N HIS A 87 -0.50 5.91 5.66
CA HIS A 87 -0.57 4.51 5.29
C HIS A 87 -1.78 4.22 4.41
N GLN A 88 -1.60 3.28 3.49
CA GLN A 88 -2.67 2.71 2.68
C GLN A 88 -2.72 1.20 2.93
N ILE A 89 -3.87 0.58 2.68
CA ILE A 89 -4.04 -0.86 2.93
C ILE A 89 -3.16 -1.67 1.97
N ASN A 90 -3.33 -1.47 0.67
CA ASN A 90 -2.76 -2.35 -0.37
C ASN A 90 -1.62 -1.70 -1.19
N GLN A 91 -1.19 -0.50 -0.84
CA GLN A 91 -0.18 0.21 -1.64
C GLN A 91 0.76 1.02 -0.76
N ARG A 92 1.93 1.28 -1.31
CA ARG A 92 2.91 2.20 -0.72
C ARG A 92 2.38 3.64 -0.79
N MET A 93 2.62 4.44 0.25
CA MET A 93 2.38 5.89 0.24
C MET A 93 3.54 6.62 0.94
N ILE A 94 3.26 7.45 1.95
CA ILE A 94 4.28 8.05 2.82
C ILE A 94 4.90 6.97 3.70
N GLY A 95 4.07 6.05 4.19
CA GLY A 95 4.48 4.84 4.89
C GLY A 95 4.20 3.56 4.09
N PRO A 96 4.62 2.40 4.62
CA PRO A 96 4.34 1.09 4.02
C PRO A 96 2.86 0.75 3.88
N ALA A 97 2.57 -0.21 3.01
CA ALA A 97 1.26 -0.85 2.94
C ALA A 97 0.99 -1.67 4.22
N MET A 98 -0.27 -1.69 4.67
CA MET A 98 -0.66 -2.33 5.93
C MET A 98 -1.17 -3.78 5.76
N ALA A 99 -1.67 -4.15 4.58
CA ALA A 99 -2.08 -5.53 4.30
C ALA A 99 -0.92 -6.50 4.54
N GLY A 100 -1.22 -7.62 5.18
CA GLY A 100 -0.24 -8.67 5.52
C GLY A 100 0.92 -8.19 6.40
N VAL A 101 0.76 -7.13 7.20
CA VAL A 101 1.87 -6.62 8.05
C VAL A 101 2.47 -7.70 8.95
N TYR A 102 1.66 -8.64 9.43
CA TYR A 102 2.09 -9.75 10.29
C TYR A 102 2.85 -10.86 9.57
N GLU A 103 2.89 -10.86 8.23
CA GLU A 103 3.80 -11.71 7.47
C GLU A 103 5.24 -11.17 7.52
N ARG A 104 5.41 -9.91 7.92
CA ARG A 104 6.68 -9.19 7.86
C ARG A 104 7.18 -8.74 9.22
N ARG A 105 6.28 -8.52 10.19
CA ARG A 105 6.59 -7.96 11.52
C ARG A 105 5.87 -8.72 12.61
N SER A 106 6.50 -8.86 13.76
CA SER A 106 5.85 -9.41 14.95
C SER A 106 4.75 -8.44 15.46
N PRO A 107 3.72 -8.95 16.15
CA PRO A 107 2.71 -8.13 16.79
C PRO A 107 3.29 -7.11 17.79
N GLU A 108 4.31 -7.53 18.55
CA GLU A 108 5.03 -6.68 19.49
C GLU A 108 5.75 -5.53 18.77
N TRP A 109 6.41 -5.83 17.65
CA TRP A 109 7.10 -4.81 16.86
C TRP A 109 6.12 -3.78 16.31
N VAL A 110 4.95 -4.22 15.82
CA VAL A 110 3.89 -3.31 15.33
C VAL A 110 3.41 -2.39 16.44
N MET A 111 3.10 -2.93 17.62
CA MET A 111 2.65 -2.09 18.74
C MET A 111 3.76 -1.16 19.25
N ASN A 112 5.01 -1.63 19.35
CA ASN A 112 6.14 -0.78 19.74
C ASN A 112 6.41 0.34 18.70
N MET A 113 6.20 0.09 17.42
CA MET A 113 6.27 1.12 16.37
C MET A 113 5.18 2.18 16.52
N ILE A 114 3.96 1.78 16.91
CA ILE A 114 2.85 2.71 17.15
C ILE A 114 3.11 3.57 18.40
N LEU A 115 3.59 2.97 19.48
CA LEU A 115 3.73 3.61 20.80
C LEU A 115 5.05 4.37 21.00
N ASN A 116 6.12 3.94 20.32
CA ASN A 116 7.46 4.46 20.49
C ASN A 116 8.22 4.61 19.15
N PRO A 117 7.67 5.31 18.14
CA PRO A 117 8.33 5.39 16.85
C PRO A 117 9.70 6.10 16.93
N ASP A 118 9.89 7.07 17.82
CA ASP A 118 11.18 7.75 17.98
C ASP A 118 12.29 6.80 18.46
N GLY A 119 11.99 5.94 19.44
CA GLY A 119 12.91 4.92 19.92
C GLY A 119 13.18 3.85 18.87
N MET A 120 12.13 3.41 18.17
CA MET A 120 12.22 2.45 17.08
C MET A 120 13.12 2.97 15.96
N LEU A 121 12.85 4.17 15.42
CA LEU A 121 13.63 4.77 14.34
C LEU A 121 15.09 5.04 14.74
N ARG A 122 15.38 5.21 16.03
CA ARG A 122 16.73 5.46 16.54
C ARG A 122 17.53 4.19 16.79
N GLU A 123 16.91 3.10 17.21
CA GLU A 123 17.60 1.91 17.72
C GLU A 123 17.25 0.61 16.98
N ASP A 124 16.03 0.47 16.46
CA ASP A 124 15.59 -0.76 15.81
C ASP A 124 16.12 -0.85 14.37
N PRO A 125 16.85 -1.92 14.00
CA PRO A 125 17.47 -2.04 12.67
C PRO A 125 16.43 -2.12 11.54
N ILE A 126 15.26 -2.70 11.78
CA ILE A 126 14.18 -2.79 10.78
C ILE A 126 13.54 -1.41 10.57
N ALA A 127 13.25 -0.69 11.65
CA ALA A 127 12.71 0.66 11.59
C ALA A 127 13.67 1.63 10.90
N GLN A 128 14.98 1.52 11.15
CA GLN A 128 16.01 2.28 10.43
C GLN A 128 16.07 1.94 8.93
N ALA A 129 15.97 0.65 8.59
CA ALA A 129 15.92 0.22 7.19
C ALA A 129 14.65 0.75 6.49
N LEU A 130 13.49 0.70 7.17
CA LEU A 130 12.26 1.32 6.69
C LEU A 130 12.42 2.84 6.53
N LEU A 131 13.01 3.53 7.50
CA LEU A 131 13.24 4.98 7.40
C LEU A 131 14.01 5.33 6.13
N LYS A 132 15.11 4.62 5.85
CA LYS A 132 15.91 4.80 4.64
C LYS A 132 15.12 4.47 3.37
N GLU A 133 14.40 3.35 3.37
CA GLU A 133 13.54 2.92 2.26
C GLU A 133 12.45 3.94 1.93
N TYR A 134 11.96 4.67 2.94
CA TYR A 134 10.90 5.67 2.82
C TYR A 134 11.44 7.11 2.81
N ASN A 135 12.63 7.34 2.26
CA ASN A 135 13.24 8.67 2.05
C ASN A 135 13.37 9.50 3.34
N ASN A 136 13.63 8.84 4.47
CA ASN A 136 13.72 9.44 5.80
C ASN A 136 12.43 10.15 6.26
N MET A 137 11.27 9.75 5.75
CA MET A 137 9.98 10.19 6.27
C MET A 137 9.75 9.55 7.64
N ILE A 138 9.70 10.39 8.67
CA ILE A 138 9.55 9.97 10.07
C ILE A 138 8.07 9.67 10.36
N MET A 139 7.81 8.54 11.00
CA MET A 139 6.53 8.27 11.65
C MET A 139 6.52 8.99 13.00
N ASN A 140 5.73 10.05 13.14
CA ASN A 140 5.65 10.81 14.39
C ASN A 140 4.86 10.04 15.46
N ASN A 141 5.22 10.20 16.73
CA ASN A 141 4.43 9.66 17.83
C ASN A 141 3.05 10.33 17.89
N GLN A 142 1.99 9.52 17.80
CA GLN A 142 0.60 9.97 17.84
C GLN A 142 0.04 10.02 19.28
N ASN A 143 0.87 9.66 20.28
CA ASN A 143 0.53 9.61 21.71
C ASN A 143 -0.68 8.71 22.01
N LEU A 144 -0.76 7.58 21.30
CA LEU A 144 -1.77 6.56 21.55
C LEU A 144 -1.49 5.81 22.83
N SER A 145 -2.57 5.42 23.51
CA SER A 145 -2.54 4.47 24.61
C SER A 145 -2.22 3.06 24.10
N GLU A 146 -1.81 2.18 25.03
CA GLU A 146 -1.59 0.77 24.72
C GLU A 146 -2.88 0.08 24.22
N ASP A 147 -4.04 0.43 24.78
CA ASP A 147 -5.34 -0.11 24.37
C ASP A 147 -5.70 0.30 22.94
N GLU A 148 -5.47 1.56 22.55
CA GLU A 148 -5.67 2.01 21.17
C GLU A 148 -4.71 1.32 20.20
N ALA A 149 -3.44 1.16 20.59
CA ALA A 149 -2.47 0.41 19.79
C ALA A 149 -2.87 -1.07 19.67
N ARG A 150 -3.41 -1.68 20.73
CA ARG A 150 -3.90 -3.07 20.74
C ARG A 150 -5.13 -3.22 19.84
N ALA A 151 -6.04 -2.25 19.84
CA ALA A 151 -7.19 -2.22 18.96
C ALA A 151 -6.77 -2.12 17.49
N ILE A 152 -5.84 -1.20 17.15
CA ILE A 152 -5.28 -1.11 15.80
C ILE A 152 -4.63 -2.43 15.41
N ALA A 153 -3.83 -3.04 16.30
CA ALA A 153 -3.21 -4.33 16.02
C ALA A 153 -4.26 -5.42 15.71
N GLU A 154 -5.39 -5.45 16.43
CA GLU A 154 -6.49 -6.37 16.11
C GLU A 154 -7.06 -6.11 14.71
N TYR A 155 -7.32 -4.84 14.37
CA TYR A 155 -7.80 -4.46 13.04
C TYR A 155 -6.85 -4.90 11.93
N LEU A 156 -5.54 -4.74 12.12
CA LEU A 156 -4.54 -5.14 11.12
C LEU A 156 -4.53 -6.65 10.83
N ARG A 157 -5.08 -7.50 11.74
CA ARG A 157 -5.26 -8.94 11.47
C ARG A 157 -6.31 -9.22 10.40
N THR A 158 -7.18 -8.26 10.12
CA THR A 158 -8.27 -8.37 9.14
C THR A 158 -7.85 -7.98 7.72
N LEU A 159 -6.60 -7.53 7.52
CA LEU A 159 -6.08 -6.92 6.29
C LEU A 159 -5.15 -7.80 5.47
#